data_AF-A0A2E4SXH1-F1
#
_entry.id   AF-A0A2E4SXH1-F1
#
_cell.length_a   1.000
_cell.length_b   1.000
_cell.length_c   1.000
_cell.angle_alpha   90.00
_cell.angle_beta   90.00
_cell.angle_gamma   90.00
#
_symmetry.space_group_name_H-M   'P 1'
#
loop_
_entity.id
_entity.type
_entity.pdbx_description
1 polymer ?
#
loop_
_entity_poly.entity_id
_entity_poly.type
_entity_poly.pdbx_seq_one_letter_code
_entity_poly.pdbx_strand_id
1 'polypeptide(L)' 'MPGLHVVDHPLVAHKLTRMRRIETPSEQFRRLLTEISLLLAYEV' A
#
# COMPACT_ATOMS: atom_id res chain seq x y z
N MET A 1 -4.39 -15.85 13.35
CA MET A 1 -5.02 -14.78 14.16
C MET A 1 -6.43 -14.58 13.61
N PRO A 2 -7.50 -14.90 14.35
CA PRO A 2 -8.86 -14.69 13.86
C PRO A 2 -9.09 -13.18 13.61
N GLY A 3 -9.60 -12.83 12.43
CA GLY A 3 -9.88 -11.44 12.02
C GLY A 3 -8.74 -10.69 11.31
N LEU A 4 -7.61 -11.34 11.00
CA LEU A 4 -6.56 -10.76 10.16
C LEU A 4 -6.77 -11.20 8.70
N HIS A 5 -7.04 -10.24 7.81
CA HIS A 5 -7.02 -10.44 6.37
C HIS A 5 -5.73 -9.84 5.79
N VAL A 6 -4.90 -10.66 5.15
CA VAL A 6 -3.68 -10.22 4.49
C VAL A 6 -3.98 -10.09 3.00
N VAL A 7 -3.90 -8.87 2.49
CA VAL A 7 -4.14 -8.59 1.06
C VAL A 7 -2.91 -9.00 0.25
N ASP A 8 -3.06 -10.03 -0.59
CA ASP A 8 -1.97 -10.61 -1.37
C ASP A 8 -2.01 -10.14 -2.84
N HIS A 9 -1.89 -8.82 -3.03
CA HIS A 9 -1.97 -8.19 -4.35
C HIS A 9 -0.59 -7.68 -4.81
N PRO A 10 -0.08 -8.09 -5.99
CA PRO A 10 1.28 -7.76 -6.44
C PRO A 10 1.53 -6.25 -6.58
N LEU A 11 0.51 -5.47 -6.99
CA LEU A 11 0.61 -4.00 -7.01
C LEU A 11 0.71 -3.38 -5.61
N VAL A 12 0.04 -3.94 -4.59
CA VAL A 12 0.12 -3.44 -3.21
C VAL A 12 1.54 -3.64 -2.69
N ALA A 13 2.10 -4.84 -2.87
CA ALA A 13 3.48 -5.15 -2.50
C ALA A 13 4.51 -4.22 -3.20
N HIS A 14 4.34 -4.00 -4.50
CA HIS A 14 5.20 -3.10 -5.27
C HIS A 14 5.14 -1.65 -4.75
N LYS A 15 3.92 -1.12 -4.51
CA LYS A 15 3.72 0.26 -4.01
C LYS A 15 4.22 0.43 -2.59
N LEU A 16 3.99 -0.54 -1.71
CA LEU A 16 4.54 -0.57 -0.35
C LEU A 16 6.07 -0.56 -0.34
N THR A 17 6.69 -1.32 -1.24
CA THR A 17 8.16 -1.37 -1.37
C THR A 17 8.72 0.01 -1.70
N ARG A 18 8.06 0.76 -2.59
CA ARG A 18 8.45 2.15 -2.90
C ARG A 18 8.19 3.07 -1.72
N MET A 19 7.01 2.98 -1.10
CA MET A 19 6.61 3.82 0.04
C MET A 19 7.55 3.68 1.25
N ARG A 20 8.17 2.51 1.46
CA ARG A 20 9.13 2.25 2.55
C ARG A 20 10.53 2.84 2.34
N ARG A 21 10.86 3.34 1.15
CA ARG A 21 12.18 3.95 0.90
C ARG A 21 12.26 5.31 1.57
N ILE A 22 13.31 5.55 2.35
CA ILE A 22 13.54 6.82 3.06
C ILE A 22 13.69 8.02 2.12
N GLU A 23 14.15 7.77 0.90
CA GLU A 23 14.33 8.76 -0.17
C GLU A 23 13.00 9.21 -0.79
N THR A 24 11.88 8.56 -0.47
CA THR A 24 10.57 8.88 -1.05
C THR A 24 10.09 10.25 -0.57
N PRO A 25 9.86 11.22 -1.48
CA PRO A 25 9.36 12.54 -1.10
C PRO A 25 7.95 12.45 -0.50
N SER A 26 7.63 13.38 0.40
CA SER A 26 6.33 13.41 1.10
C SER A 26 5.12 13.51 0.17
N GLU A 27 5.25 14.12 -1.01
CA GLU A 27 4.19 14.15 -2.04
C GLU A 27 3.93 12.74 -2.61
N GLN A 28 4.99 12.07 -3.04
CA GLN A 28 4.91 10.71 -3.59
C GLN A 28 4.44 9.70 -2.54
N PHE A 29 4.84 9.86 -1.28
CA PHE A 29 4.34 9.03 -0.17
C PHE A 29 2.81 9.13 -0.03
N ARG A 30 2.26 10.35 -0.01
CA ARG A 30 0.81 10.56 0.11
C ARG A 30 0.06 9.99 -1.08
N ARG A 31 0.61 10.12 -2.28
CA ARG A 31 0.02 9.53 -3.49
C ARG A 31 -0.01 8.01 -3.43
N LEU A 32 1.11 7.37 -3.07
CA LEU A 32 1.19 5.91 -2.90
C LEU A 32 0.22 5.41 -1.83
N LEU A 33 0.07 6.14 -0.72
CA LEU A 33 -0.88 5.82 0.34
C LEU A 33 -2.32 5.79 -0.19
N THR A 34 -2.75 6.83 -0.90
CA THR A 34 -4.09 6.89 -1.50
C THR A 34 -4.33 5.74 -2.48
N GLU A 35 -3.33 5.44 -3.32
CA GLU A 35 -3.42 4.33 -4.28
C GLU A 35 -3.49 2.96 -3.60
N ILE A 36 -2.76 2.76 -2.50
CA ILE A 36 -2.82 1.51 -1.72
C ILE A 36 -4.18 1.41 -1.01
N SER A 37 -4.68 2.48 -0.39
CA SER A 37 -5.99 2.49 0.27
C SER A 37 -7.13 2.12 -0.67
N LEU A 38 -7.08 2.58 -1.93
CA LEU A 38 -8.07 2.20 -2.95
C LEU A 38 -8.02 0.69 -3.25
N LEU A 39 -6.81 0.13 -3.39
CA LEU A 39 -6.63 -1.31 -3.63
C LEU A 39 -7.09 -2.15 -2.45
N LEU A 40 -6.79 -1.71 -1.22
CA LEU A 40 -7.25 -2.38 0.00
C LEU A 40 -8.78 -2.35 0.12
N ALA A 41 -9.42 -1.22 -0.22
CA ALA A 41 -10.88 -1.10 -0.16
C ALA A 41 -11.61 -1.99 -1.18
N TYR A 42 -10.93 -2.45 -2.24
CA TYR A 42 -11.50 -3.38 -3.21
C TYR A 42 -11.43 -4.85 -2.76
N GLU A 43 -10.44 -5.19 -1.94
CA GLU A 43 -10.14 -6.56 -1.48
C GLU A 43 -10.77 -6.90 -0.12
N VAL A 44 -11.52 -5.97 0.49
CA VAL A 44 -12.31 -6.15 1.72
C VAL A 44 -13.77 -6.42 1.35
#